data_AF-A0A1Q3WWP0-F1
#
_entry.id   AF-A0A1Q3WWP0-F1
#
_cell.length_a   1.000
_cell.length_b   1.000
_cell.length_c   1.000
_cell.angle_alpha   90.00
_cell.angle_beta   90.00
_cell.angle_gamma   90.00
#
_symmetry.space_group_name_H-M   'P 1'
#
loop_
_entity.id
_entity.type
_entity.pdbx_description
1 polymer ?
#
loop_
_entity_poly.entity_id
_entity_poly.type
_entity_poly.pdbx_seq_one_letter_code
_entity_poly.pdbx_strand_id
1 'polypeptide(L)'
;MKKSTSTLQEELEDFRTKIKTMISQLYRANVTNQHGEVMAEATLTEEWEYEGQELNAITEQGLAYIIDNKIDEIFTWDDLETESLIEVVQILEDREFVES
;
A
#
# COMPACT_ATOMS: atom_id res chain seq x y z
N MET A 1 -18.92 32.20 8.04
CA MET A 1 -17.86 31.69 7.15
C MET A 1 -17.30 30.42 7.78
N LYS A 2 -17.59 29.25 7.21
CA LYS A 2 -17.14 27.95 7.75
C LYS A 2 -16.69 26.97 6.65
N LYS A 3 -16.38 27.45 5.44
CA LYS A 3 -16.55 26.59 4.24
C LYS A 3 -15.30 26.20 3.46
N SER A 4 -14.20 26.96 3.50
CA SER A 4 -13.03 26.58 2.67
C SER A 4 -12.25 25.41 3.28
N THR A 5 -12.00 25.44 4.59
CA THR A 5 -11.21 24.40 5.26
C THR A 5 -11.94 23.05 5.30
N SER A 6 -13.26 23.03 5.53
CA SER A 6 -14.03 21.78 5.52
C SER A 6 -14.08 21.16 4.13
N THR A 7 -14.25 21.97 3.08
CA THR A 7 -14.26 21.49 1.70
C THR A 7 -12.90 20.92 1.30
N LEU A 8 -11.79 21.56 1.67
CA LEU A 8 -10.46 21.02 1.41
C LEU A 8 -10.19 19.70 2.15
N GLN A 9 -10.71 19.55 3.37
CA GLN A 9 -10.61 18.29 4.13
C GLN A 9 -11.43 17.17 3.47
N GLU A 10 -12.66 17.46 3.04
CA GLU A 10 -13.50 16.52 2.31
C GLU A 10 -12.84 16.08 0.98
N GLU A 11 -12.32 17.04 0.20
CA GLU A 11 -11.60 16.76 -1.05
C GLU A 11 -10.36 15.89 -0.84
N LEU A 12 -9.61 16.13 0.24
CA LEU A 12 -8.45 15.32 0.59
C LEU A 12 -8.84 13.89 0.98
N GLU A 13 -9.89 13.71 1.77
CA GLU A 13 -10.35 12.38 2.18
C GLU A 13 -10.91 11.59 0.99
N ASP A 14 -11.66 12.25 0.10
CA ASP A 14 -12.13 11.67 -1.16
C ASP A 14 -10.95 11.22 -2.04
N PHE A 15 -9.90 12.03 -2.10
CA PHE A 15 -8.69 11.70 -2.84
C PHE A 15 -7.96 10.50 -2.23
N ARG A 16 -7.75 10.48 -0.90
CA ARG A 16 -7.15 9.34 -0.18
C ARG A 16 -7.96 8.06 -0.39
N THR A 17 -9.29 8.14 -0.35
CA THR A 17 -10.19 7.00 -0.61
C THR A 17 -10.01 6.44 -2.03
N LYS A 18 -9.87 7.31 -3.03
CA LYS A 18 -9.59 6.89 -4.41
C LYS A 18 -8.24 6.21 -4.54
N ILE A 19 -7.18 6.74 -3.90
CA ILE A 19 -5.86 6.10 -3.90
C ILE A 19 -5.93 4.72 -3.26
N LYS A 20 -6.54 4.59 -2.07
CA LYS A 20 -6.70 3.30 -1.37
C LYS A 20 -7.44 2.26 -2.23
N THR A 21 -8.47 2.71 -2.96
CA THR A 21 -9.20 1.85 -3.90
C THR A 21 -8.29 1.39 -5.05
N MET A 22 -7.47 2.29 -5.58
CA MET A 22 -6.54 2.00 -6.67
C MET A 22 -5.43 1.03 -6.22
N ILE A 23 -4.88 1.21 -5.02
CA ILE A 23 -3.92 0.28 -4.41
C ILE A 23 -4.53 -1.13 -4.35
N SER A 24 -5.75 -1.28 -3.82
CA SER A 24 -6.42 -2.58 -3.75
C SER A 24 -6.63 -3.23 -5.12
N GLN A 25 -7.00 -2.43 -6.13
CA GLN A 25 -7.18 -2.92 -7.50
C GLN A 25 -5.86 -3.37 -8.13
N LEU A 26 -4.81 -2.55 -8.01
CA LEU A 26 -3.48 -2.85 -8.55
C LEU A 26 -2.87 -4.06 -7.86
N TYR A 27 -2.99 -4.15 -6.53
CA TYR A 27 -2.51 -5.30 -5.76
C TYR A 27 -3.11 -6.60 -6.28
N ARG A 28 -4.45 -6.67 -6.39
CA ARG A 28 -5.13 -7.88 -6.89
C ARG A 28 -4.81 -8.20 -8.35
N ALA A 29 -4.46 -7.21 -9.16
CA ALA A 29 -4.09 -7.40 -10.55
C ALA A 29 -2.65 -7.91 -10.71
N ASN A 30 -1.73 -7.44 -9.88
CA ASN A 30 -0.29 -7.58 -10.10
C ASN A 30 0.39 -8.50 -9.09
N VAL A 31 -0.24 -8.77 -7.94
CA VAL A 31 0.30 -9.61 -6.85
C VAL A 31 -0.42 -10.94 -6.83
N THR A 32 -0.02 -11.83 -7.74
CA THR A 32 -0.64 -13.14 -7.92
C THR A 32 0.39 -14.26 -8.03
N ASN A 33 0.01 -15.45 -7.56
CA ASN A 33 0.83 -16.65 -7.73
C ASN A 33 0.77 -17.17 -9.17
N GLN A 34 1.51 -18.24 -9.46
CA GLN A 34 1.56 -18.85 -10.80
C GLN A 34 0.21 -19.43 -11.26
N HIS A 35 -0.77 -19.56 -10.36
CA HIS A 35 -2.13 -20.00 -10.64
C HIS A 35 -3.11 -18.84 -10.85
N GLY A 36 -2.65 -17.58 -10.74
CA GLY A 36 -3.47 -16.38 -10.84
C GLY A 36 -4.27 -16.07 -9.56
N GLU A 37 -3.93 -16.68 -8.44
CA GLU A 37 -4.56 -16.40 -7.14
C GLU A 37 -3.81 -15.25 -6.45
N VAL A 38 -4.55 -14.34 -5.82
CA VAL A 38 -3.96 -13.19 -5.12
C VAL A 38 -3.13 -13.68 -3.93
N MET A 39 -1.88 -13.23 -3.85
CA MET A 39 -0.99 -13.60 -2.75
C MET A 39 -1.33 -12.79 -1.49
N ALA A 40 -1.13 -13.40 -0.31
CA ALA A 40 -1.37 -12.71 0.96
C ALA A 40 -0.44 -11.50 1.16
N GLU A 41 0.80 -11.64 0.69
CA GLU A 41 1.86 -10.64 0.77
C GLU A 41 2.83 -10.80 -0.41
N ALA A 42 3.48 -9.70 -0.79
CA ALA A 42 4.53 -9.64 -1.78
C ALA A 42 5.75 -8.93 -1.18
N THR A 43 6.90 -9.60 -1.22
CA THR A 43 8.16 -9.00 -0.79
C THR A 43 8.52 -7.81 -1.70
N LEU A 44 8.93 -6.72 -1.08
CA LEU A 44 9.47 -5.56 -1.80
C LEU A 44 10.89 -5.87 -2.27
N THR A 45 11.22 -5.47 -3.50
CA THR A 45 12.59 -5.64 -4.03
C THR A 45 13.59 -4.66 -3.42
N GLU A 46 13.08 -3.58 -2.82
CA GLU A 46 13.86 -2.55 -2.13
C GLU A 46 13.15 -2.27 -0.80
N GLU A 47 13.91 -2.19 0.29
CA GLU A 47 13.39 -1.85 1.61
C GLU A 47 12.81 -0.43 1.59
N TRP A 48 11.62 -0.27 2.16
CA TRP A 48 10.90 1.00 2.18
C TRP A 48 10.85 1.53 3.61
N GLU A 49 11.35 2.73 3.86
CA GLU A 49 11.45 3.30 5.22
C GLU A 49 10.28 4.25 5.51
N TYR A 50 9.60 4.05 6.64
CA TYR A 50 8.57 4.96 7.14
C TYR A 50 8.66 5.14 8.63
N GLU A 51 8.73 6.41 9.05
CA GLU A 51 8.92 6.80 10.46
C GLU A 51 10.10 6.08 11.15
N GLY A 52 11.16 5.76 10.39
CA GLY A 52 12.35 5.05 10.88
C GLY A 52 12.19 3.53 11.00
N GLN A 53 11.10 2.96 10.47
CA GLN A 53 10.89 1.53 10.31
C GLN A 53 11.10 1.09 8.86
N GLU A 54 11.85 -0.01 8.67
CA GLU A 54 12.03 -0.64 7.37
C GLU A 54 10.91 -1.65 7.12
N LEU A 55 10.11 -1.42 6.09
CA LEU A 55 9.05 -2.30 5.61
C LEU A 55 9.55 -3.09 4.41
N ASN A 56 9.29 -4.38 4.39
CA ASN A 56 9.86 -5.31 3.40
C ASN A 56 8.80 -6.09 2.60
N ALA A 57 7.51 -5.83 2.83
CA ALA A 57 6.43 -6.43 2.06
C ALA A 57 5.23 -5.50 1.88
N ILE A 58 4.49 -5.68 0.78
CA ILE A 58 3.14 -5.15 0.57
C ILE A 58 2.14 -6.29 0.79
N THR A 59 1.08 -6.00 1.53
CA THR A 59 -0.12 -6.84 1.66
C THR A 59 -1.30 -6.13 1.01
N GLU A 60 -2.47 -6.79 0.94
CA GLU A 60 -3.69 -6.12 0.49
C GLU A 60 -4.13 -4.97 1.44
N GLN A 61 -3.71 -4.99 2.70
CA GLN A 61 -4.21 -4.12 3.77
C GLN A 61 -3.22 -3.00 4.16
N GLY A 62 -1.95 -3.14 3.81
CA GLY A 62 -0.90 -2.26 4.29
C GLY A 62 0.50 -2.69 3.85
N LEU A 63 1.48 -1.90 4.27
CA LEU A 63 2.89 -2.27 4.23
C LEU A 63 3.24 -3.02 5.50
N ALA A 64 4.01 -4.10 5.36
CA ALA A 64 4.34 -4.99 6.45
C ALA A 64 5.86 -5.14 6.61
N TYR A 65 6.25 -5.34 7.86
CA TYR A 65 7.56 -5.85 8.21
C TYR A 65 7.45 -7.33 8.56
N ILE A 66 8.16 -8.18 7.81
CA ILE A 66 8.13 -9.63 7.95
C ILE A 66 9.47 -10.13 8.47
N ILE A 67 9.44 -10.88 9.58
CA ILE A 67 10.57 -11.63 10.14
C ILE A 67 10.16 -13.10 10.28
N ASP A 68 11.04 -14.04 9.91
CA ASP A 68 10.80 -15.49 10.04
C ASP A 68 9.45 -15.95 9.43
N ASN A 69 9.08 -15.37 8.28
CA ASN A 69 7.80 -15.58 7.58
C ASN A 69 6.56 -15.27 8.42
N LYS A 70 6.67 -14.28 9.32
CA LYS A 70 5.55 -13.75 10.08
C LYS A 70 5.54 -12.23 9.99
N ILE A 71 4.34 -11.68 9.81
CA ILE A 71 4.09 -10.25 9.96
C ILE A 71 4.35 -9.88 11.42
N ASP A 72 5.37 -9.08 11.66
CA ASP A 72 5.69 -8.52 12.98
C ASP A 72 4.91 -7.22 13.18
N GLU A 73 4.92 -6.35 12.16
CA GLU A 73 4.23 -5.06 12.16
C GLU A 73 3.56 -4.78 10.80
N ILE A 74 2.41 -4.09 10.83
CA ILE A 74 1.68 -3.67 9.65
C ILE A 74 1.24 -2.21 9.80
N PHE A 75 1.62 -1.37 8.84
CA PHE A 75 1.10 -0.03 8.65
C PHE A 75 -0.03 -0.10 7.64
N THR A 76 -1.25 0.12 8.11
CA THR A 76 -2.43 0.06 7.24
C THR A 76 -2.48 1.28 6.32
N TRP A 77 -3.27 1.19 5.25
CA TRP A 77 -3.45 2.33 4.35
C TRP A 77 -4.02 3.59 5.01
N ASP A 78 -4.67 3.44 6.17
CA ASP A 78 -5.18 4.58 6.93
C ASP A 78 -4.09 5.25 7.77
N ASP A 79 -3.04 4.52 8.14
CA ASP A 79 -1.90 5.04 8.91
C ASP A 79 -0.97 5.87 8.03
N LEU A 80 -0.86 5.54 6.74
CA LEU A 80 0.09 6.17 5.83
C LEU A 80 -0.31 7.58 5.39
N GLU A 81 0.70 8.43 5.23
CA GLU A 81 0.54 9.75 4.62
C GLU A 81 0.17 9.64 3.13
N THR A 82 -0.45 10.69 2.59
CA THR A 82 -0.91 10.67 1.18
C THR A 82 0.23 10.48 0.19
N GLU A 83 1.42 11.00 0.50
CA GLU A 83 2.62 10.83 -0.32
C GLU A 83 3.05 9.37 -0.38
N SER A 84 3.10 8.70 0.78
CA SER A 84 3.39 7.26 0.88
C SER A 84 2.36 6.41 0.12
N LEU A 85 1.07 6.75 0.21
CA LEU A 85 0.03 6.05 -0.56
C LEU A 85 0.24 6.17 -2.08
N ILE A 86 0.70 7.31 -2.57
CA ILE A 86 1.02 7.51 -4.00
C ILE A 86 2.23 6.69 -4.40
N GLU A 87 3.25 6.59 -3.54
CA GLU A 87 4.42 5.76 -3.81
C GLU A 87 4.07 4.27 -3.90
N VAL A 88 3.19 3.78 -3.03
CA VAL A 88 2.69 2.40 -3.10
C VAL A 88 2.00 2.12 -4.44
N VAL A 89 1.25 3.08 -4.98
CA VAL A 89 0.66 2.97 -6.33
C VAL A 89 1.76 2.77 -7.37
N GLN A 90 2.81 3.59 -7.35
CA GLN A 90 3.92 3.49 -8.29
C GLN A 90 4.64 2.15 -8.18
N ILE A 91 4.90 1.68 -6.95
CA ILE A 91 5.48 0.36 -6.69
C ILE A 91 4.62 -0.75 -7.31
N LEU A 92 3.29 -0.66 -7.18
CA LEU A 92 2.36 -1.64 -7.73
C LEU A 92 2.20 -1.54 -9.25
N GLU A 93 2.36 -0.35 -9.85
CA GLU A 93 2.31 -0.16 -11.31
C GLU A 93 3.59 -0.63 -12.01
N ASP A 94 4.75 -0.42 -11.39
CA ASP A 94 6.06 -0.67 -12.03
C ASP A 94 6.59 -2.09 -11.86
N ARG A 95 6.04 -2.90 -10.93
CA ARG A 95 6.61 -4.20 -10.55
C ARG A 95 5.70 -5.39 -10.90
N GLU A 96 6.29 -6.40 -11.52
CA GLU A 96 5.70 -7.74 -11.64
C GLU A 96 5.99 -8.52 -10.35
N PHE A 97 4.95 -8.81 -9.55
CA PHE A 97 5.07 -9.62 -8.34
C PHE A 97 4.58 -11.03 -8.65
N VAL A 98 5.53 -11.94 -8.87
CA VAL A 98 5.23 -13.35 -9.15
C VAL A 98 5.95 -14.22 -8.12
N GLU A 99 5.24 -15.22 -7.60
CA GLU A 99 5.81 -16.23 -6.70
C GLU A 99 7.01 -16.92 -7.39
N SER A 100 8.16 -16.88 -6.71
CA SER A 100 9.47 -17.33 -7.23
C SER A 100 9.60 -18.86 -7.33
#